data_AF-A0A5C6G5H1-F1
#
_entry.id   AF-A0A5C6G5H1-F1
#
_cell.length_a   1.000
_cell.length_b   1.000
_cell.length_c   1.000
_cell.angle_alpha   90.00
_cell.angle_beta   90.00
_cell.angle_gamma   90.00
#
_symmetry.space_group_name_H-M   'P 1'
#
loop_
_entity.id
_entity.type
_entity.pdbx_description
1 polymer ?
#
loop_
_entity_poly.entity_id
_entity_poly.type
_entity_poly.pdbx_seq_one_letter_code
_entity_poly.pdbx_strand_id
1 'polypeptide(L)'
;MARVNSQDGTRRATDSELKWLSYFDWAASLYYPMLKKLFDAFFDGDFPHRGKDVFRRHYKEVRSLVHKDRLLEYTITDDWGPLCEFLGEPVPKDVSFPRINDNSDFVSRSRRRNRNQMKNVALRVLVWFVAILFAIWLLCCLLNLPTVAYTLVVPLGYKVTLDLMSF
;
A
#
# COMPACT_ATOMS: atom_id res chain seq x y z
N MET A 1 2.63 -24.54 -21.13
CA MET A 1 3.07 -23.14 -20.92
C MET A 1 1.84 -22.25 -20.76
N ALA A 2 1.54 -21.81 -19.54
CA ALA A 2 0.48 -20.81 -19.33
C ALA A 2 0.93 -19.48 -19.96
N ARG A 3 0.07 -18.89 -20.80
CA ARG A 3 0.32 -17.61 -21.46
C ARG A 3 0.35 -16.54 -20.38
N VAL A 4 1.53 -16.10 -19.95
CA VAL A 4 1.67 -14.93 -19.06
C VAL A 4 1.16 -13.73 -19.85
N ASN A 5 -0.05 -13.28 -19.54
CA ASN A 5 -0.63 -12.11 -20.16
C ASN A 5 0.24 -10.91 -19.75
N SER A 6 0.72 -10.11 -20.70
CA SER A 6 1.61 -8.97 -20.42
C SER A 6 0.99 -7.98 -19.43
N GLN A 7 -0.35 -7.93 -19.38
CA GLN A 7 -1.10 -7.15 -18.41
C GLN A 7 -0.94 -7.63 -16.97
N ASP A 8 -0.67 -8.92 -16.73
CA ASP A 8 -0.55 -9.48 -15.38
C ASP A 8 0.74 -9.03 -14.69
N GLY A 9 1.80 -8.78 -15.47
CA GLY A 9 3.11 -8.36 -14.98
C GLY A 9 3.15 -6.92 -14.48
N THR A 10 2.32 -6.02 -15.02
CA THR A 10 2.26 -4.62 -14.61
C THR A 10 1.21 -4.35 -13.53
N ARG A 11 0.33 -5.31 -13.25
CA ARG A 11 -0.90 -5.12 -12.44
C ARG A 11 -0.69 -4.28 -11.20
N ARG A 12 0.39 -4.53 -10.44
CA ARG A 12 0.61 -3.81 -9.17
C ARG A 12 1.08 -2.37 -9.37
N ALA A 13 1.96 -2.12 -10.34
CA ALA A 13 2.51 -0.80 -10.63
C ALA A 13 1.52 0.11 -11.37
N THR A 14 0.59 -0.50 -12.13
CA THR A 14 -0.47 0.21 -12.86
C THR A 14 -1.85 0.01 -12.25
N ASP A 15 -1.93 -0.37 -10.97
CA ASP A 15 -3.17 -0.66 -10.26
C ASP A 15 -4.03 0.60 -10.09
N SER A 16 -5.27 0.58 -10.59
CA SER A 16 -6.16 1.76 -10.56
C SER A 16 -6.66 2.09 -9.17
N GLU A 17 -6.91 1.09 -8.32
CA GLU A 17 -7.35 1.28 -6.92
C GLU A 17 -6.26 2.00 -6.12
N LEU A 18 -5.02 1.52 -6.21
CA LEU A 18 -3.89 2.16 -5.54
C LEU A 18 -3.61 3.57 -6.10
N LYS A 19 -3.69 3.74 -7.42
CA LYS A 19 -3.55 5.07 -8.05
C LYS A 19 -4.56 6.05 -7.49
N TRP A 20 -5.83 5.64 -7.40
CA TRP A 20 -6.88 6.48 -6.85
C TRP A 20 -6.64 6.81 -5.37
N LEU A 21 -6.29 5.81 -4.55
CA LEU A 21 -5.97 6.02 -3.14
C LEU A 21 -4.80 6.99 -2.91
N SER A 22 -3.83 7.00 -3.82
CA SER A 22 -2.63 7.84 -3.70
C SER A 22 -2.91 9.34 -3.70
N TYR A 23 -4.10 9.78 -4.12
CA TYR A 23 -4.47 11.20 -4.10
C TYR A 23 -4.82 11.72 -2.70
N PHE A 24 -5.16 10.85 -1.75
CA PHE A 24 -5.69 11.29 -0.44
C PHE A 24 -5.25 10.44 0.76
N ASP A 25 -4.76 9.21 0.57
CA ASP A 25 -4.13 8.44 1.65
C ASP A 25 -2.61 8.65 1.63
N TRP A 26 -2.04 9.09 2.75
CA TRP A 26 -0.61 9.42 2.86
C TRP A 26 0.32 8.23 2.59
N ALA A 27 -0.11 7.00 2.92
CA ALA A 27 0.72 5.83 2.70
C ALA A 27 0.69 5.43 1.22
N ALA A 28 -0.47 5.47 0.59
CA ALA A 28 -0.62 5.27 -0.85
C ALA A 28 0.07 6.37 -1.67
N SER A 29 0.07 7.62 -1.20
CA SER A 29 0.70 8.76 -1.88
C SER A 29 2.22 8.64 -1.97
N LEU A 30 2.86 8.00 -0.98
CA LEU A 30 4.28 7.67 -1.03
C LEU A 30 4.53 6.39 -1.84
N TYR A 31 3.69 5.37 -1.66
CA TYR A 31 3.93 4.03 -2.18
C TYR A 31 3.70 3.91 -3.70
N TYR A 32 2.60 4.47 -4.22
CA TYR A 32 2.26 4.37 -5.64
C TYR A 32 3.32 4.99 -6.57
N PRO A 33 3.74 6.26 -6.41
CA PRO A 33 4.72 6.86 -7.32
C PRO A 33 6.09 6.19 -7.22
N MET A 34 6.49 5.72 -6.03
CA MET A 34 7.70 4.93 -5.85
C MET A 34 7.65 3.66 -6.69
N LEU A 35 6.56 2.89 -6.60
CA LEU A 35 6.42 1.63 -7.33
C LEU A 35 6.39 1.86 -8.84
N LYS A 36 5.65 2.87 -9.30
CA LYS A 36 5.60 3.25 -10.70
C LYS A 36 6.98 3.64 -11.22
N LYS A 37 7.70 4.51 -10.50
CA LYS A 37 9.03 4.98 -10.89
C LYS A 37 10.06 3.84 -10.93
N LEU A 38 10.02 2.94 -9.95
CA LEU A 38 10.88 1.76 -9.92
C LEU A 38 10.65 0.88 -11.16
N PHE A 39 9.40 0.61 -11.47
CA PHE A 39 9.02 -0.25 -12.60
C PHE A 39 9.37 0.41 -13.94
N ASP A 40 9.11 1.71 -14.09
CA ASP A 40 9.49 2.49 -15.27
C ASP A 40 11.02 2.50 -15.45
N ALA A 41 11.80 2.64 -14.36
CA ALA A 41 13.25 2.64 -14.43
C ALA A 41 13.81 1.27 -14.86
N PHE A 42 13.22 0.16 -14.41
CA PHE A 42 13.66 -1.18 -14.81
C PHE A 42 13.31 -1.51 -16.26
N PHE A 43 12.16 -1.05 -16.75
CA PHE A 43 11.62 -1.48 -18.04
C PHE A 43 11.54 -0.37 -19.08
N ASP A 44 12.40 0.66 -18.94
CA ASP A 44 12.47 1.81 -19.84
C ASP A 44 11.10 2.50 -20.07
N GLY A 45 10.23 2.51 -19.05
CA GLY A 45 8.89 3.10 -19.09
C GLY A 45 7.84 2.32 -19.89
N ASP A 46 8.20 1.24 -20.58
CA ASP A 46 7.30 0.48 -21.46
C ASP A 46 7.54 -1.03 -21.34
N PHE A 47 7.01 -1.61 -20.27
CA PHE A 47 7.13 -3.05 -20.04
C PHE A 47 6.46 -3.92 -21.13
N PRO A 48 5.21 -3.66 -21.58
CA PRO A 48 4.56 -4.52 -22.56
C PRO A 48 5.35 -4.69 -23.87
N HIS A 49 6.04 -3.64 -24.33
CA HIS A 49 6.79 -3.68 -25.58
C HIS A 49 8.29 -3.92 -25.38
N ARG A 50 8.92 -3.34 -24.34
CA ARG A 50 10.38 -3.41 -24.14
C ARG A 50 10.83 -4.45 -23.12
N GLY A 51 9.93 -5.02 -22.31
CA GLY A 51 10.30 -5.89 -21.20
C GLY A 51 11.16 -7.10 -21.62
N LYS A 52 10.86 -7.70 -22.79
CA LYS A 52 11.67 -8.81 -23.34
C LYS A 52 13.08 -8.38 -23.76
N ASP A 53 13.22 -7.19 -24.30
CA ASP A 53 14.52 -6.70 -24.78
C ASP A 53 15.40 -6.26 -23.62
N VAL A 54 14.81 -5.62 -22.60
CA VAL A 54 15.46 -5.35 -21.31
C VAL A 54 15.95 -6.66 -20.69
N PHE A 55 15.11 -7.68 -20.62
CA PHE A 55 15.47 -9.01 -20.10
C PHE A 55 16.68 -9.61 -20.86
N ARG A 56 16.64 -9.63 -22.20
CA ARG A 56 17.74 -10.16 -23.02
C ARG A 56 19.03 -9.37 -22.85
N ARG A 57 18.94 -8.03 -22.80
CA ARG A 57 20.06 -7.13 -22.58
C ARG A 57 20.74 -7.42 -21.25
N HIS A 58 19.96 -7.55 -20.18
CA HIS A 58 20.49 -7.89 -18.85
C HIS A 58 21.20 -9.24 -18.83
N TYR A 59 20.61 -10.29 -19.41
CA TYR A 59 21.26 -11.61 -19.49
C TYR A 59 22.56 -11.57 -20.30
N LYS A 60 22.59 -10.81 -21.41
CA LYS A 60 23.82 -10.62 -22.20
C LYS A 60 24.91 -9.92 -21.39
N GLU A 61 24.54 -8.90 -20.62
CA GLU A 61 25.46 -8.17 -19.73
C GLU A 61 26.04 -9.10 -18.66
N VAL A 62 25.21 -9.86 -17.95
CA VAL A 62 25.66 -10.83 -16.93
C VAL A 62 26.64 -11.84 -17.54
N ARG A 63 26.31 -12.43 -18.70
CA ARG A 63 27.19 -13.37 -19.43
C ARG A 63 28.53 -12.76 -19.84
N SER A 64 28.57 -11.45 -20.09
CA SER A 64 29.81 -10.75 -20.49
C SER A 64 30.71 -10.40 -19.30
N LEU A 65 30.12 -10.19 -18.13
CA LEU A 65 30.83 -9.76 -16.92
C LEU A 65 31.30 -10.92 -16.04
N VAL A 66 30.54 -12.02 -15.99
CA VAL A 66 30.82 -13.15 -15.10
C VAL A 66 31.60 -14.23 -15.86
N HIS A 67 32.69 -14.71 -15.27
CA HIS A 67 33.46 -15.84 -15.81
C HIS A 67 32.58 -17.09 -15.90
N LYS A 68 32.72 -17.88 -16.97
CA LYS A 68 31.87 -19.05 -17.24
C LYS A 68 31.80 -20.03 -16.07
N ASP A 69 32.95 -20.33 -15.46
CA ASP A 69 33.02 -21.27 -14.32
C ASP A 69 32.33 -20.76 -13.04
N ARG A 70 31.94 -19.49 -12.99
CA ARG A 70 31.19 -18.87 -11.88
C ARG A 70 29.77 -18.48 -12.28
N LEU A 71 29.30 -18.92 -13.45
CA LEU A 71 27.98 -18.61 -13.97
C LEU A 71 27.20 -19.89 -14.25
N LEU A 72 26.08 -20.07 -13.55
CA LEU A 72 25.09 -21.10 -13.85
C LEU A 72 23.92 -20.49 -14.62
N GLU A 73 23.67 -20.97 -15.84
CA GLU A 73 22.41 -20.70 -16.53
C GLU A 73 21.37 -21.74 -16.11
N TYR A 74 20.46 -21.31 -15.25
CA TYR A 74 19.49 -22.16 -14.59
C TYR A 74 18.05 -21.75 -14.92
N THR A 75 17.20 -22.73 -15.18
CA THR A 75 15.75 -22.56 -15.29
C THR A 75 15.06 -23.21 -14.11
N ILE A 76 13.97 -22.59 -13.61
CA ILE A 76 13.28 -23.10 -12.41
C ILE A 76 12.66 -24.50 -12.58
N THR A 77 12.54 -24.97 -13.82
CA THR A 77 12.10 -26.33 -14.17
C THR A 77 13.19 -27.39 -13.98
N ASP A 78 14.43 -26.97 -13.75
CA ASP A 78 15.58 -27.87 -13.61
C ASP A 78 15.69 -28.43 -12.16
N ASP A 79 14.82 -27.99 -11.25
CA ASP A 79 14.71 -28.40 -9.84
C ASP A 79 16.09 -28.36 -9.13
N TRP A 80 16.40 -29.29 -8.21
CA TRP A 80 17.61 -29.22 -7.38
C TRP A 80 18.91 -29.59 -8.09
N GLY A 81 18.87 -30.46 -9.10
CA GLY A 81 20.06 -31.16 -9.60
C GLY A 81 21.19 -30.23 -10.06
N PRO A 82 20.98 -29.43 -11.12
CA PRO A 82 22.02 -28.55 -11.65
C PRO A 82 22.46 -27.46 -10.67
N LEU A 83 21.57 -27.02 -9.78
CA LEU A 83 21.88 -26.03 -8.76
C LEU A 83 22.82 -26.60 -7.68
N CYS A 84 22.49 -27.78 -7.16
CA CYS A 84 23.30 -28.47 -6.15
C CYS A 84 24.67 -28.86 -6.70
N GLU A 85 24.73 -29.37 -7.94
CA GLU A 85 25.99 -29.70 -8.62
C GLU A 85 26.91 -28.47 -8.76
N PHE A 86 26.36 -27.34 -9.22
CA PHE A 86 27.12 -26.10 -9.37
C PHE A 86 27.63 -25.54 -8.02
N LEU A 87 26.88 -25.74 -6.94
CA LEU A 87 27.25 -25.31 -5.59
C LEU A 87 28.19 -26.30 -4.88
N GLY A 88 28.37 -27.52 -5.41
CA GLY A 88 29.13 -28.58 -4.74
C GLY A 88 28.42 -29.20 -3.53
N GLU A 89 27.10 -29.08 -3.46
CA GLU A 89 26.28 -29.53 -2.34
C GLU A 89 25.44 -30.77 -2.72
N PRO A 90 25.10 -31.66 -1.76
CA PRO A 90 24.24 -32.81 -2.04
C PRO A 90 22.79 -32.38 -2.29
N VAL A 91 22.11 -33.05 -3.21
CA VAL A 91 20.67 -32.85 -3.45
C VAL A 91 19.87 -33.31 -2.22
N PRO A 92 18.96 -32.49 -1.68
CA PRO A 92 18.08 -32.88 -0.58
C PRO A 92 17.19 -34.09 -0.95
N LYS A 93 17.16 -35.12 -0.10
CA LYS A 93 16.39 -36.35 -0.36
C LYS A 93 14.91 -36.21 -0.04
N ASP A 94 14.59 -35.50 1.05
CA ASP A 94 13.24 -35.47 1.63
C ASP A 94 12.52 -34.12 1.41
N VAL A 95 13.09 -33.24 0.59
CA VAL A 95 12.58 -31.88 0.36
C VAL A 95 12.34 -31.64 -1.12
N SER A 96 11.08 -31.46 -1.50
CA SER A 96 10.71 -31.08 -2.87
C SER A 96 11.20 -29.67 -3.21
N PHE A 97 11.48 -29.42 -4.49
CA PHE A 97 11.90 -28.10 -4.94
C PHE A 97 10.78 -27.07 -4.68
N PRO A 98 11.07 -25.91 -4.05
CA PRO A 98 10.05 -24.98 -3.62
C PRO A 98 9.37 -24.32 -4.82
N ARG A 99 8.06 -24.55 -4.95
CA ARG A 99 7.20 -23.87 -5.93
C ARG A 99 6.29 -22.88 -5.22
N ILE A 100 6.88 -21.75 -4.84
CA ILE A 100 6.19 -20.64 -4.19
C ILE A 100 6.22 -19.41 -5.09
N ASN A 101 5.35 -18.44 -4.82
CA ASN A 101 5.31 -17.16 -5.52
C ASN A 101 4.88 -17.25 -6.99
N ASP A 102 3.85 -18.04 -7.28
CA ASP A 102 3.23 -18.02 -8.60
C ASP A 102 2.48 -16.69 -8.88
N ASN A 103 2.09 -16.50 -10.13
CA ASN A 103 1.40 -15.27 -10.55
C ASN A 103 0.03 -15.11 -9.86
N SER A 104 -0.78 -16.17 -9.80
CA SER A 104 -2.09 -16.16 -9.15
C SER A 104 -2.01 -15.77 -7.67
N ASP A 105 -1.04 -16.30 -6.95
CA ASP A 105 -0.74 -16.01 -5.56
C ASP A 105 -0.25 -14.59 -5.36
N PHE A 106 0.56 -14.07 -6.29
CA PHE A 106 0.95 -12.67 -6.26
C PHE A 106 -0.26 -11.74 -6.46
N VAL A 107 -1.12 -12.04 -7.43
CA VAL A 107 -2.33 -11.25 -7.73
C VAL A 107 -3.31 -11.31 -6.57
N SER A 108 -3.55 -12.49 -5.98
CA SER A 108 -4.47 -12.68 -4.86
C SER A 108 -3.99 -11.91 -3.61
N ARG A 109 -2.69 -12.02 -3.27
CA ARG A 109 -2.07 -11.26 -2.17
C ARG A 109 -2.13 -9.75 -2.40
N SER A 110 -1.87 -9.31 -3.63
CA SER A 110 -1.96 -7.88 -4.01
C SER A 110 -3.37 -7.33 -3.80
N ARG A 111 -4.40 -8.03 -4.32
CA ARG A 111 -5.81 -7.65 -4.13
C ARG A 111 -6.22 -7.66 -2.67
N ARG A 112 -5.77 -8.65 -1.89
CA ARG A 112 -6.02 -8.70 -0.45
C ARG A 112 -5.40 -7.51 0.27
N ARG A 113 -4.18 -7.12 -0.10
CA ARG A 113 -3.52 -5.93 0.47
C ARG A 113 -4.27 -4.65 0.13
N ASN A 114 -4.68 -4.46 -1.12
CA ASN A 114 -5.49 -3.32 -1.53
C ASN A 114 -6.79 -3.23 -0.72
N ARG A 115 -7.51 -4.35 -0.56
CA ARG A 115 -8.75 -4.41 0.24
C ARG A 115 -8.53 -4.03 1.70
N ASN A 116 -7.44 -4.49 2.30
CA ASN A 116 -7.10 -4.14 3.68
C ASN A 116 -6.72 -2.66 3.81
N GLN A 117 -6.01 -2.10 2.82
CA GLN A 117 -5.74 -0.65 2.77
C GLN A 117 -7.04 0.15 2.68
N MET A 118 -7.97 -0.23 1.81
CA MET A 118 -9.29 0.40 1.71
C MET A 118 -10.05 0.38 3.05
N LYS A 119 -10.07 -0.76 3.73
CA LYS A 119 -10.70 -0.89 5.06
C LYS A 119 -10.05 0.03 6.10
N ASN A 120 -8.73 0.12 6.11
CA ASN A 120 -8.00 0.99 7.03
C ASN A 120 -8.28 2.48 6.76
N VAL A 121 -8.35 2.88 5.49
CA VAL A 121 -8.70 4.26 5.10
C VAL A 121 -10.13 4.57 5.51
N ALA A 122 -11.08 3.69 5.22
CA ALA A 122 -12.48 3.87 5.62
C ALA A 122 -12.63 4.01 7.15
N LEU A 123 -11.92 3.18 7.93
CA LEU A 123 -11.92 3.28 9.38
C LEU A 123 -11.35 4.62 9.87
N ARG A 124 -10.23 5.09 9.29
CA ARG A 124 -9.64 6.40 9.64
C ARG A 124 -10.61 7.54 9.36
N VAL A 125 -11.25 7.53 8.19
CA VAL A 125 -12.25 8.54 7.80
C VAL A 125 -13.42 8.53 8.78
N LEU A 126 -13.92 7.35 9.14
CA LEU A 126 -15.00 7.20 10.12
C LEU A 126 -14.62 7.77 11.50
N VAL A 127 -13.40 7.46 11.98
CA VAL A 127 -12.91 7.98 13.27
C VAL A 127 -12.83 9.50 13.27
N TRP A 128 -12.26 10.10 12.21
CA TRP A 128 -12.20 11.56 12.08
C TRP A 128 -13.57 12.20 11.99
N PHE A 129 -14.49 11.58 11.24
CA PHE A 129 -15.86 12.06 11.12
C PHE A 129 -16.56 12.08 12.49
N VAL A 130 -16.48 11.00 13.26
CA VAL A 130 -17.05 10.92 14.62
C VAL A 130 -16.41 11.95 15.56
N ALA A 131 -15.08 12.11 15.50
CA ALA A 131 -14.38 13.09 16.33
C ALA A 131 -14.80 14.54 16.01
N ILE A 132 -15.00 14.87 14.72
CA ILE A 132 -15.48 16.18 14.29
C ILE A 132 -16.91 16.43 14.76
N LEU A 133 -17.81 15.46 14.59
CA LEU A 133 -19.19 15.58 15.08
C LEU A 133 -19.25 15.79 16.59
N PHE A 134 -18.43 15.05 17.34
CA PHE A 134 -18.31 15.19 18.79
C PHE A 134 -17.77 16.57 19.19
N ALA A 135 -16.75 17.08 18.50
CA ALA A 135 -16.21 18.41 18.73
C ALA A 135 -17.23 19.53 18.43
N ILE A 136 -18.00 19.40 17.33
CA ILE A 136 -19.08 20.33 16.99
C ILE A 136 -20.17 20.30 18.07
N TRP A 137 -20.59 19.11 18.51
CA TRP A 137 -21.56 18.95 19.58
C TRP A 137 -21.08 19.61 20.88
N LEU A 138 -19.83 19.37 21.30
CA LEU A 138 -19.23 20.00 22.47
C LEU A 138 -19.18 21.52 22.34
N LEU A 139 -18.77 22.05 21.18
CA LEU A 139 -18.71 23.48 20.93
C LEU A 139 -20.11 24.11 21.03
N CYS A 140 -21.13 23.47 20.44
CA CYS A 140 -22.52 23.91 20.57
C CYS A 140 -22.99 23.89 22.03
N CYS A 141 -22.66 22.86 22.80
CA CYS A 141 -22.98 22.81 24.23
C CYS A 141 -22.31 23.95 25.01
N LEU A 142 -21.04 24.25 24.74
CA LEU A 142 -20.30 25.33 25.40
C LEU A 142 -20.83 26.73 25.04
N LEU A 143 -21.20 26.95 23.77
CA LEU A 143 -21.79 28.21 23.32
C LEU A 143 -23.21 28.44 23.88
N ASN A 144 -23.97 27.37 24.10
CA ASN A 144 -25.31 27.43 24.71
C ASN A 144 -25.27 27.37 26.25
N LEU A 145 -24.12 27.06 26.85
CA LEU A 145 -23.92 26.97 28.30
C LEU A 145 -24.34 28.26 29.04
N PRO A 146 -23.97 29.49 28.61
CA PRO A 146 -24.45 30.71 29.26
C PRO A 146 -25.97 30.85 29.14
N THR A 147 -26.58 30.55 28.00
CA THR A 147 -28.03 30.64 27.79
C THR A 147 -28.80 29.66 28.68
N VAL A 148 -28.28 28.44 28.85
CA VAL A 148 -28.83 27.42 29.76
C VAL A 148 -28.59 27.80 31.22
N ALA A 149 -27.42 28.36 31.56
CA ALA A 149 -27.14 28.86 32.91
C ALA A 149 -28.05 30.04 33.28
N TYR A 150 -28.25 31.01 32.40
CA TYR A 150 -29.17 32.13 32.61
C TYR A 150 -30.62 31.66 32.77
N THR A 151 -31.10 30.74 31.94
CA THR A 151 -32.49 30.21 32.04
C THR A 151 -32.71 29.30 33.25
N LEU A 152 -31.67 28.67 33.82
CA LEU A 152 -31.76 27.90 35.07
C LEU A 152 -31.57 28.74 36.33
N VAL A 153 -30.81 29.84 36.28
CA VAL A 153 -30.56 30.72 37.44
C VAL A 153 -31.69 31.74 37.66
N VAL A 154 -32.28 32.27 36.59
CA VAL A 154 -33.39 33.24 36.67
C VAL A 154 -34.66 32.71 37.37
N PRO A 155 -35.11 31.45 37.22
CA PRO A 155 -36.27 30.93 37.94
C PRO A 155 -36.01 30.64 39.44
N LEU A 156 -34.76 30.71 39.92
CA LEU A 156 -34.41 30.54 41.34
C LEU A 156 -34.51 31.84 42.17
N GLY A 157 -35.05 32.92 41.60
CA GLY A 157 -35.53 34.07 42.38
C GLY A 157 -34.47 35.01 42.96
N TYR A 158 -33.23 35.00 42.45
CA TYR A 158 -32.30 36.08 42.76
C TYR A 158 -32.65 37.33 41.96
N LYS A 159 -33.34 38.27 42.60
CA LYS A 159 -33.41 39.66 42.14
C LYS A 159 -31.98 40.17 41.97
N VAL A 160 -31.54 40.31 40.73
CA VAL A 160 -30.37 41.14 40.41
C VAL A 160 -30.79 42.57 40.73
N THR A 161 -30.46 43.03 41.93
CA THR A 161 -30.47 44.45 42.29
C THR A 161 -29.42 45.14 41.41
N LEU A 162 -29.86 45.62 40.24
CA LEU A 162 -29.23 46.73 39.54
C LEU A 162 -29.45 47.99 40.39
N ASP A 163 -28.62 48.15 41.41
CA ASP A 163 -28.53 49.35 42.22
C ASP A 163 -27.05 49.64 42.46
N LEU A 164 -26.36 50.02 41.37
CA LEU A 164 -25.00 50.59 41.37
C LEU A 164 -24.68 51.06 39.95
N MET A 165 -25.32 52.16 39.54
CA MET A 165 -24.76 53.21 38.68
C MET A 165 -25.82 54.29 38.43
N SER A 166 -26.20 54.99 39.51
CA SER A 166 -26.47 56.43 39.42
C SER A 166 -25.41 57.14 40.27
N PHE A 167 -24.23 57.35 39.67
CA PHE A 167 -23.32 58.48 39.90
C PHE A 167 -22.17 58.35 38.90
#